data_AF-A0A2V8IP82-F1
#
_entry.id   AF-A0A2V8IP82-F1
#
_cell.length_a   1.000
_cell.length_b   1.000
_cell.length_c   1.000
_cell.angle_alpha   90.00
_cell.angle_beta   90.00
_cell.angle_gamma   90.00
#
_symmetry.space_group_name_H-M   'P 1'
#
loop_
_entity.id
_entity.type
_entity.pdbx_description
1 polymer ?
#
loop_
_entity_poly.entity_id
_entity_poly.type
_entity_poly.pdbx_seq_one_letter_code
_entity_poly.pdbx_strand_id
1 'polypeptide(L)'
;MIIFLISAAAATGHAQTVDEIVAKNLESRGGIEKWKSIQSMKVTGTIDSGGRTIDLTAWSKRPNLSRQEMSFQGQKMVQAFDGTHVWVLSPGAAGDKAQEVKGAQADLARAQAEFDSVLLDYKEKGHRVELVGKETDEGHAVYHLRVTRKGGEVQQYFLDADTGIERKITSTLKGPAGETATATIEFGDFREVNGLMAPFTIKNILDGRLISQVTVSKVEFNVPVDDTLFQMPSK
;
A
#
# COMPACT_ATOMS: atom_id res chain seq x y z
N MET A 1 -33.80 -42.99 -38.39
CA MET A 1 -33.63 -41.95 -37.35
C MET A 1 -32.17 -41.98 -36.91
N ILE A 2 -31.36 -41.04 -37.39
CA ILE A 2 -29.91 -41.01 -37.17
C ILE A 2 -29.67 -40.23 -35.87
N ILE A 3 -29.13 -40.89 -34.85
CA ILE A 3 -28.77 -40.26 -33.58
C ILE A 3 -27.37 -39.66 -33.75
N PHE A 4 -27.30 -38.33 -33.81
CA PHE A 4 -26.05 -37.59 -33.68
C PHE A 4 -25.66 -37.56 -32.19
N LEU A 5 -24.58 -38.26 -31.83
CA LEU A 5 -23.91 -38.03 -30.55
C LEU A 5 -23.10 -36.73 -30.66
N ILE A 6 -23.59 -35.67 -30.01
CA ILE A 6 -22.80 -34.47 -29.76
C ILE A 6 -21.92 -34.77 -28.56
N SER A 7 -20.63 -34.99 -28.81
CA SER A 7 -19.62 -35.08 -27.76
C SER A 7 -19.28 -33.66 -27.31
N ALA A 8 -19.72 -33.28 -26.11
CA ALA A 8 -19.34 -32.02 -25.49
C ALA A 8 -17.90 -32.15 -24.98
N ALA A 9 -16.95 -31.56 -25.69
CA ALA A 9 -15.61 -31.35 -25.18
C ALA A 9 -15.68 -30.32 -24.04
N ALA A 10 -15.60 -30.79 -22.79
CA ALA A 10 -15.41 -29.92 -21.65
C ALA A 10 -14.02 -29.28 -21.76
N ALA A 11 -13.97 -28.03 -22.20
CA ALA A 11 -12.78 -27.21 -22.07
C ALA A 11 -12.50 -27.04 -20.56
N THR A 12 -11.51 -27.77 -20.05
CA THR A 12 -10.93 -27.52 -18.72
C THR A 12 -10.14 -26.22 -18.79
N GLY A 13 -10.86 -25.10 -18.80
CA GLY A 13 -10.26 -23.80 -18.55
C GLY A 13 -9.55 -23.88 -17.21
N HIS A 14 -8.21 -23.83 -17.22
CA HIS A 14 -7.44 -23.79 -16.00
C HIS A 14 -7.76 -22.45 -15.34
N ALA A 15 -8.63 -22.48 -14.31
CA ALA A 15 -8.81 -21.33 -13.45
C ALA A 15 -7.44 -21.04 -12.82
N GLN A 16 -6.92 -19.83 -13.04
CA GLN A 16 -5.62 -19.44 -12.49
C GLN A 16 -5.64 -19.59 -10.96
N THR A 17 -4.57 -20.13 -10.42
CA THR A 17 -4.46 -20.30 -8.96
C THR A 17 -4.15 -18.96 -8.29
N VAL A 18 -4.47 -18.83 -7.00
CA VAL A 18 -4.10 -17.66 -6.20
C VAL A 18 -2.59 -17.41 -6.27
N ASP A 19 -1.80 -18.48 -6.20
CA ASP A 19 -0.34 -18.41 -6.23
C ASP A 19 0.17 -17.84 -7.57
N GLU A 20 -0.43 -18.22 -8.70
CA GLU A 20 -0.11 -17.68 -10.02
C GLU A 20 -0.46 -16.19 -10.13
N ILE A 21 -1.61 -15.77 -9.59
CA ILE A 21 -2.03 -14.36 -9.60
C ILE A 21 -1.09 -13.52 -8.73
N VAL A 22 -0.73 -14.01 -7.55
CA VAL A 22 0.24 -13.34 -6.66
C VAL A 22 1.62 -13.27 -7.30
N ALA A 23 2.11 -14.36 -7.91
CA ALA A 23 3.38 -14.35 -8.63
C ALA A 23 3.36 -13.33 -9.78
N LYS A 24 2.27 -13.29 -10.56
CA LYS A 24 2.09 -12.30 -11.63
C LYS A 24 2.15 -10.86 -11.10
N ASN A 25 1.53 -10.57 -9.96
CA ASN A 25 1.63 -9.26 -9.32
C ASN A 25 3.08 -8.91 -8.95
N LEU A 26 3.78 -9.80 -8.27
CA LEU A 26 5.16 -9.56 -7.84
C LEU A 26 6.09 -9.34 -9.04
N GLU A 27 5.92 -10.12 -10.11
CA GLU A 27 6.65 -9.93 -11.37
C GLU A 27 6.34 -8.59 -12.04
N SER A 28 5.06 -8.19 -12.11
CA SER A 28 4.65 -6.89 -12.68
C SER A 28 5.25 -5.69 -11.95
N ARG A 29 5.65 -5.88 -10.68
CA ARG A 29 6.28 -4.86 -9.86
C ARG A 29 7.81 -4.84 -9.95
N GLY A 30 8.40 -5.73 -10.75
CA GLY A 30 9.85 -5.85 -10.96
C GLY A 30 10.48 -7.11 -10.36
N GLY A 31 9.68 -8.05 -9.85
CA GLY A 31 10.13 -9.36 -9.38
C GLY A 31 10.58 -9.38 -7.92
N ILE A 32 10.47 -10.57 -7.31
CA ILE A 32 10.69 -10.80 -5.88
C ILE A 32 12.12 -10.41 -5.46
N GLU A 33 13.13 -10.85 -6.21
CA GLU A 33 14.54 -10.66 -5.85
C GLU A 33 14.93 -9.18 -5.78
N LYS A 34 14.42 -8.36 -6.70
CA LYS A 34 14.69 -6.92 -6.68
C LYS A 34 14.08 -6.27 -5.44
N TRP A 35 12.82 -6.57 -5.11
CA TRP A 35 12.16 -6.05 -3.91
C TRP A 35 12.85 -6.51 -2.61
N LYS A 36 13.31 -7.77 -2.54
CA LYS A 36 14.08 -8.28 -1.40
C LYS A 36 15.44 -7.61 -1.26
N SER A 37 16.07 -7.20 -2.36
CA SER A 37 17.36 -6.48 -2.33
C SER A 37 17.26 -5.05 -1.79
N ILE A 38 16.08 -4.42 -1.84
CA ILE A 38 15.92 -3.03 -1.39
C ILE A 38 15.97 -2.96 0.13
N GLN A 39 16.87 -2.13 0.66
CA GLN A 39 17.03 -1.90 2.11
C GLN A 39 16.43 -0.58 2.57
N SER A 40 16.33 0.40 1.69
CA SER A 40 15.78 1.73 1.99
C SER A 40 15.13 2.35 0.76
N MET A 41 14.20 3.26 1.00
CA MET A 41 13.51 4.02 -0.03
C MET A 41 13.32 5.45 0.44
N LYS A 42 13.44 6.40 -0.49
CA LYS A 42 13.00 7.78 -0.30
C LYS A 42 12.00 8.15 -1.40
N VAL A 43 10.90 8.75 -1.00
CA VAL A 43 9.86 9.26 -1.89
C VAL A 43 9.70 10.75 -1.65
N THR A 44 9.71 11.55 -2.70
CA THR A 44 9.33 12.97 -2.64
C THR A 44 8.12 13.22 -3.51
N GLY A 45 7.28 14.16 -3.12
CA GLY A 45 6.10 14.51 -3.89
C GLY A 45 5.26 15.58 -3.20
N THR A 46 4.01 15.65 -3.58
CA THR A 46 3.01 16.53 -2.96
C THR A 46 1.76 15.74 -2.62
N ILE A 47 1.01 16.21 -1.63
CA ILE A 47 -0.32 15.74 -1.28
C ILE A 47 -1.27 16.90 -1.55
N ASP A 48 -2.25 16.69 -2.43
CA ASP A 48 -3.45 17.54 -2.47
C ASP A 48 -4.46 17.00 -1.49
N SER A 49 -4.88 17.83 -0.52
CA SER A 49 -5.92 17.48 0.45
C SER A 49 -6.84 18.67 0.64
N GLY A 50 -8.01 18.64 0.00
CA GLY A 50 -9.02 19.69 0.12
C GLY A 50 -8.57 21.04 -0.44
N GLY A 51 -7.83 21.04 -1.56
CA GLY A 51 -7.32 22.25 -2.20
C GLY A 51 -6.07 22.84 -1.53
N ARG A 52 -5.47 22.11 -0.57
CA ARG A 52 -4.18 22.43 0.02
C ARG A 52 -3.13 21.51 -0.57
N THR A 53 -2.06 22.09 -1.10
CA THR A 53 -0.87 21.37 -1.52
C THR A 53 0.12 21.29 -0.38
N ILE A 54 0.47 20.08 0.03
CA ILE A 54 1.38 19.77 1.13
C ILE A 54 2.60 19.08 0.53
N ASP A 55 3.81 19.58 0.80
CA ASP A 55 5.03 18.92 0.36
C ASP A 55 5.25 17.66 1.17
N LEU A 56 5.58 16.55 0.50
CA LEU A 56 5.83 15.25 1.12
C LEU A 56 7.27 14.83 0.86
N THR A 57 7.97 14.45 1.94
CA THR A 57 9.15 13.57 1.85
C THR A 57 8.97 12.40 2.79
N ALA A 58 9.08 11.19 2.27
CA ALA A 58 8.97 9.95 3.03
C ALA A 58 10.23 9.12 2.89
N TRP A 59 10.61 8.45 3.98
CA TRP A 59 11.68 7.47 4.04
C TRP A 59 11.14 6.18 4.64
N SER A 60 11.57 5.06 4.08
CA SER A 60 11.36 3.74 4.66
C SER A 60 12.68 2.97 4.66
N LYS A 61 12.92 2.16 5.69
CA LYS A 61 14.12 1.32 5.79
C LYS A 61 13.77 -0.01 6.45
N ARG A 62 14.38 -1.10 6.01
CA ARG A 62 14.19 -2.41 6.63
C ARG A 62 14.71 -2.41 8.09
N PRO A 63 14.09 -3.18 9.01
CA PRO A 63 12.99 -4.09 8.76
C PRO A 63 11.67 -3.38 8.51
N ASN A 64 11.30 -2.34 9.27
CA ASN A 64 10.06 -1.56 9.10
C ASN A 64 10.21 -0.15 9.71
N LEU A 65 11.34 0.52 9.53
CA LEU A 65 11.49 1.92 9.95
C LEU A 65 10.81 2.82 8.92
N SER A 66 10.08 3.83 9.38
CA SER A 66 9.42 4.78 8.48
C SER A 66 9.44 6.20 9.05
N ARG A 67 9.54 7.19 8.16
CA ARG A 67 9.42 8.61 8.48
C ARG A 67 8.72 9.32 7.35
N GLN A 68 7.76 10.17 7.68
CA GLN A 68 7.09 11.06 6.74
C GLN A 68 7.21 12.48 7.27
N GLU A 69 7.67 13.38 6.42
CA GLU A 69 7.66 14.82 6.64
C GLU A 69 6.66 15.44 5.67
N MET A 70 5.70 16.16 6.25
CA MET A 70 4.67 16.91 5.54
C MET A 70 4.85 18.39 5.84
N SER A 71 4.98 19.23 4.81
CA SER A 71 5.10 20.68 5.00
C SER A 71 3.99 21.46 4.33
N PHE A 72 3.39 22.39 5.05
CA PHE A 72 2.35 23.28 4.56
C PHE A 72 2.55 24.68 5.15
N GLN A 73 2.60 25.71 4.28
CA GLN A 73 2.77 27.11 4.70
C GLN A 73 3.96 27.33 5.67
N GLY A 74 5.08 26.64 5.42
CA GLY A 74 6.29 26.73 6.25
C GLY A 74 6.23 25.98 7.58
N GLN A 75 5.09 25.38 7.92
CA GLN A 75 4.94 24.49 9.07
C GLN A 75 5.26 23.06 8.66
N LYS A 76 6.02 22.34 9.48
CA LYS A 76 6.45 20.96 9.20
C LYS A 76 5.88 19.99 10.24
N MET A 77 5.09 19.05 9.77
CA MET A 77 4.64 17.89 10.53
C MET A 77 5.53 16.70 10.24
N VAL A 78 5.83 15.91 11.25
CA VAL A 78 6.60 14.67 11.14
C VAL A 78 5.82 13.54 11.78
N GLN A 79 5.79 12.39 11.14
CA GLN A 79 5.40 11.12 11.75
C GLN A 79 6.50 10.12 11.46
N ALA A 80 6.90 9.33 12.45
CA ALA A 80 7.86 8.25 12.23
C ALA A 80 7.60 7.05 13.13
N PHE A 81 8.09 5.90 12.68
CA PHE A 81 8.16 4.66 13.43
C PHE A 81 9.62 4.21 13.48
N ASP A 82 10.16 4.10 14.70
CA ASP A 82 11.56 3.74 14.95
C ASP A 82 11.80 2.22 15.03
N GLY A 83 10.79 1.41 14.70
CA GLY A 83 10.78 -0.04 14.88
C GLY A 83 10.13 -0.49 16.18
N THR A 84 9.91 0.42 17.13
CA THR A 84 9.26 0.15 18.44
C THR A 84 8.13 1.14 18.74
N HIS A 85 8.43 2.43 18.66
CA HIS A 85 7.56 3.54 19.00
C HIS A 85 7.19 4.33 17.74
N VAL A 86 5.92 4.69 17.67
CA VAL A 86 5.43 5.69 16.72
C VAL A 86 5.49 7.02 17.41
N TRP A 87 5.97 8.05 16.73
CA TRP A 87 5.97 9.41 17.26
C TRP A 87 5.58 10.41 16.19
N VAL A 88 5.07 11.54 16.65
CA VAL A 88 4.66 12.67 15.81
C VAL A 88 5.26 13.96 16.33
N LEU A 89 5.52 14.89 15.42
CA LEU A 89 5.81 16.28 15.73
C LEU A 89 4.86 17.12 14.88
N SER A 90 4.01 17.90 15.53
CA SER A 90 3.03 18.76 14.87
C SER A 90 3.17 20.19 15.41
N PRO A 91 3.37 21.19 14.54
CA PRO A 91 3.49 22.58 15.00
C PRO A 91 2.21 23.07 15.67
N GLY A 92 2.35 23.87 16.73
CA GLY A 92 1.28 24.35 17.58
C GLY A 92 0.73 23.32 18.56
N ALA A 93 1.10 22.04 18.43
CA ALA A 93 0.74 20.98 19.38
C ALA A 93 1.89 20.73 20.36
N ALA A 94 1.54 20.48 21.63
CA ALA A 94 2.50 20.08 22.67
C ALA A 94 3.75 20.98 22.84
N GLY A 95 3.65 22.25 22.47
CA GLY A 95 4.78 23.19 22.47
C GLY A 95 5.86 22.83 21.45
N ASP A 96 5.46 22.36 20.26
CA ASP A 96 6.32 22.02 19.12
C ASP A 96 7.31 20.86 19.40
N LYS A 97 6.95 20.00 20.35
CA LYS A 97 7.77 18.85 20.75
C LYS A 97 7.26 17.56 20.12
N ALA A 98 8.19 16.67 19.82
CA ALA A 98 7.85 15.31 19.42
C ALA A 98 7.14 14.58 20.57
N GLN A 99 6.12 13.78 20.23
CA GLN A 99 5.32 13.01 21.16
C GLN A 99 5.15 11.58 20.66
N GLU A 100 5.25 10.64 21.59
CA GLU A 100 4.92 9.25 21.34
C GLU A 100 3.41 9.08 21.10
N VAL A 101 3.05 8.27 20.11
CA VAL A 101 1.68 7.87 19.77
C VAL A 101 1.46 6.44 20.25
N LYS A 102 0.28 6.16 20.82
CA LYS A 102 -0.09 4.84 21.38
C LYS A 102 -1.46 4.37 20.88
N GLY A 103 -1.77 3.10 21.14
CA GLY A 103 -3.06 2.49 20.80
C GLY A 103 -3.28 2.36 19.29
N ALA A 104 -4.54 2.40 18.87
CA ALA A 104 -4.95 2.13 17.49
C ALA A 104 -4.24 3.02 16.44
N GLN A 105 -3.92 4.27 16.77
CA GLN A 105 -3.19 5.16 15.87
C GLN A 105 -1.73 4.68 15.65
N ALA A 106 -1.09 4.19 16.71
CA ALA A 106 0.25 3.60 16.60
C ALA A 106 0.20 2.28 15.82
N ASP A 107 -0.83 1.46 16.04
CA ASP A 107 -0.99 0.18 15.34
C ASP A 107 -1.21 0.39 13.82
N LEU A 108 -2.00 1.39 13.45
CA LEU A 108 -2.17 1.79 12.05
C LEU A 108 -0.83 2.27 11.44
N ALA A 109 -0.10 3.13 12.14
CA ALA A 109 1.19 3.63 11.67
C ALA A 109 2.23 2.51 11.52
N ARG A 110 2.24 1.52 12.42
CA ARG A 110 3.08 0.31 12.29
C ARG A 110 2.71 -0.51 11.07
N ALA A 111 1.41 -0.74 10.84
CA ALA A 111 0.92 -1.49 9.69
C ALA A 111 1.22 -0.79 8.35
N GLN A 112 1.27 0.55 8.34
CA GLN A 112 1.67 1.36 7.18
C GLN A 112 3.19 1.42 6.99
N ALA A 113 3.98 1.15 8.03
CA ALA A 113 5.44 1.11 7.97
C ALA A 113 5.98 -0.24 7.45
N GLU A 114 5.11 -1.23 7.23
CA GLU A 114 5.49 -2.50 6.59
C GLU A 114 6.15 -2.22 5.24
N PHE A 115 7.43 -2.59 5.13
CA PHE A 115 8.25 -2.24 3.97
C PHE A 115 7.83 -3.02 2.71
N ASP A 116 7.49 -4.30 2.90
CA ASP A 116 7.13 -5.21 1.83
C ASP A 116 5.63 -5.22 1.57
N SER A 117 5.26 -5.55 0.33
CA SER A 117 3.88 -5.91 0.03
C SER A 117 3.40 -7.05 0.93
N VAL A 118 2.12 -6.99 1.32
CA VAL A 118 1.43 -8.08 2.02
C VAL A 118 1.39 -9.37 1.19
N LEU A 119 1.52 -9.27 -0.14
CA LEU A 119 1.52 -10.42 -1.04
C LEU A 119 2.89 -11.11 -1.10
N LEU A 120 3.97 -10.41 -0.72
CA LEU A 120 5.32 -10.99 -0.72
C LEU A 120 5.51 -11.90 0.50
N ASP A 121 5.88 -13.17 0.25
CA ASP A 121 6.06 -14.21 1.26
C ASP A 121 4.83 -14.35 2.19
N TYR A 122 3.63 -14.20 1.61
CA TYR A 122 2.39 -14.10 2.39
C TYR A 122 2.11 -15.36 3.22
N LYS A 123 2.49 -16.56 2.74
CA LYS A 123 2.31 -17.83 3.46
C LYS A 123 3.25 -17.91 4.67
N GLU A 124 4.50 -17.52 4.49
CA GLU A 124 5.55 -17.49 5.52
C GLU A 124 5.21 -16.47 6.61
N LYS A 125 4.63 -15.33 6.21
CA LYS A 125 4.11 -14.30 7.13
C LYS A 125 2.80 -14.71 7.82
N GLY A 126 2.21 -15.85 7.45
CA GLY A 126 0.95 -16.35 7.99
C GLY A 126 -0.27 -15.53 7.57
N HIS A 127 -0.17 -14.80 6.46
CA HIS A 127 -1.29 -14.13 5.82
C HIS A 127 -2.11 -15.14 5.01
N ARG A 128 -3.36 -14.79 4.74
CA ARG A 128 -4.26 -15.60 3.90
C ARG A 128 -4.67 -14.77 2.69
N VAL A 129 -4.47 -15.32 1.49
CA VAL A 129 -4.90 -14.73 0.22
C VAL A 129 -5.89 -15.68 -0.43
N GLU A 130 -7.03 -15.16 -0.84
CA GLU A 130 -8.11 -15.91 -1.47
C GLU A 130 -8.54 -15.19 -2.75
N LEU A 131 -8.71 -15.93 -3.85
CA LEU A 131 -9.33 -15.38 -5.06
C LEU A 131 -10.84 -15.32 -4.83
N VAL A 132 -11.40 -14.11 -4.83
CA VAL A 132 -12.85 -13.90 -4.83
C VAL A 132 -13.40 -14.18 -6.22
N GLY A 133 -12.71 -13.68 -7.26
CA GLY A 133 -13.06 -13.92 -8.64
C GLY A 133 -12.35 -12.98 -9.60
N LYS A 134 -12.79 -13.01 -10.86
CA LYS A 134 -12.42 -12.04 -11.88
C LYS A 134 -13.63 -11.18 -12.18
N GLU A 135 -13.45 -9.86 -12.21
CA GLU A 135 -14.54 -8.91 -12.45
C GLU A 135 -14.07 -7.72 -13.29
N THR A 136 -15.02 -6.86 -13.68
CA THR A 136 -14.72 -5.60 -14.36
C THR A 136 -14.82 -4.46 -13.37
N ASP A 137 -13.72 -3.75 -13.17
CA ASP A 137 -13.62 -2.60 -12.27
C ASP A 137 -13.15 -1.37 -13.07
N GLU A 138 -14.01 -0.34 -13.15
CA GLU A 138 -13.74 0.88 -13.92
C GLU A 138 -13.31 0.60 -15.38
N GLY A 139 -13.96 -0.38 -16.02
CA GLY A 139 -13.66 -0.78 -17.40
C GLY A 139 -12.41 -1.66 -17.57
N HIS A 140 -11.71 -2.01 -16.49
CA HIS A 140 -10.57 -2.93 -16.52
C HIS A 140 -10.98 -4.30 -16.00
N ALA A 141 -10.56 -5.36 -16.67
CA ALA A 141 -10.67 -6.70 -16.10
C ALA A 141 -9.66 -6.83 -14.95
N VAL A 142 -10.11 -7.25 -13.77
CA VAL A 142 -9.27 -7.39 -12.57
C VAL A 142 -9.46 -8.75 -11.90
N TYR A 143 -8.40 -9.25 -11.28
CA TYR A 143 -8.48 -10.28 -10.24
C TYR A 143 -8.75 -9.62 -8.90
N HIS A 144 -9.86 -10.01 -8.28
CA HIS A 144 -10.23 -9.57 -6.94
C HIS A 144 -9.73 -10.59 -5.92
N LEU A 145 -8.76 -10.20 -5.11
CA LEU A 145 -8.22 -10.98 -4.01
C LEU A 145 -8.73 -10.46 -2.67
N ARG A 146 -9.15 -11.37 -1.80
CA ARG A 146 -9.34 -11.10 -0.37
C ARG A 146 -8.04 -11.44 0.36
N VAL A 147 -7.46 -10.45 1.02
CA VAL A 147 -6.19 -10.57 1.76
C VAL A 147 -6.44 -10.36 3.24
N THR A 148 -6.10 -11.34 4.07
CA THR A 148 -6.21 -11.28 5.53
C THR A 148 -4.81 -11.31 6.12
N ARG A 149 -4.37 -10.19 6.72
CA ARG A 149 -3.09 -10.13 7.44
C ARG A 149 -3.16 -10.95 8.71
N LYS A 150 -2.03 -11.50 9.15
CA LYS A 150 -1.94 -12.26 10.40
C LYS A 150 -2.24 -11.31 11.57
N GLY A 151 -3.36 -11.50 12.25
CA GLY A 151 -3.79 -10.64 13.36
C GLY A 151 -4.20 -9.22 12.95
N GLY A 152 -4.39 -8.97 11.65
CA GLY A 152 -4.77 -7.66 11.11
C GLY A 152 -6.13 -7.68 10.41
N GLU A 153 -6.45 -6.57 9.77
CA GLU A 153 -7.71 -6.42 9.05
C GLU A 153 -7.72 -7.15 7.69
N VAL A 154 -8.93 -7.37 7.18
CA VAL A 154 -9.16 -7.89 5.84
C VAL A 154 -9.15 -6.73 4.86
N GLN A 155 -8.39 -6.88 3.78
CA GLN A 155 -8.31 -5.95 2.67
C GLN A 155 -8.72 -6.65 1.38
N GLN A 156 -9.27 -5.90 0.44
CA GLN A 156 -9.59 -6.37 -0.91
C GLN A 156 -8.59 -5.76 -1.88
N TYR A 157 -7.92 -6.58 -2.66
CA TYR A 157 -6.92 -6.17 -3.65
C TYR A 157 -7.49 -6.41 -5.05
N PHE A 158 -7.34 -5.43 -5.93
CA PHE A 158 -7.82 -5.49 -7.31
C PHE A 158 -6.61 -5.36 -8.23
N LEU A 159 -6.23 -6.48 -8.82
CA LEU A 159 -5.06 -6.60 -9.66
C LEU A 159 -5.50 -6.61 -11.12
N ASP A 160 -4.92 -5.76 -11.95
CA ASP A 160 -5.18 -5.77 -13.39
C ASP A 160 -4.95 -7.17 -13.97
N ALA A 161 -5.94 -7.73 -14.67
CA ALA A 161 -5.90 -9.12 -15.08
C ALA A 161 -4.87 -9.39 -16.18
N ASP A 162 -4.48 -8.37 -16.95
CA ASP A 162 -3.56 -8.49 -18.08
C ASP A 162 -2.12 -8.30 -17.62
N THR A 163 -1.85 -7.29 -16.79
CA THR A 163 -0.51 -6.94 -16.32
C THR A 163 -0.16 -7.52 -14.96
N GLY A 164 -1.15 -7.76 -14.09
CA GLY A 164 -0.96 -8.15 -12.69
C GLY A 164 -0.75 -6.97 -11.74
N ILE A 165 -0.66 -5.74 -12.25
CA ILE A 165 -0.37 -4.57 -11.42
C ILE A 165 -1.53 -4.30 -10.45
N GLU A 166 -1.21 -3.92 -9.22
CA GLU A 166 -2.21 -3.56 -8.22
C GLU A 166 -2.80 -2.19 -8.56
N ARG A 167 -4.07 -2.15 -8.95
CA ARG A 167 -4.76 -0.89 -9.29
C ARG A 167 -5.39 -0.26 -8.07
N LYS A 168 -5.93 -1.09 -7.18
CA LYS A 168 -6.76 -0.63 -6.08
C LYS A 168 -6.68 -1.57 -4.88
N ILE A 169 -6.73 -0.99 -3.68
CA ILE A 169 -6.99 -1.69 -2.43
C ILE A 169 -8.23 -1.06 -1.78
N THR A 170 -9.14 -1.89 -1.25
CA THR A 170 -10.21 -1.40 -0.37
C THR A 170 -10.18 -2.07 0.99
N SER A 171 -10.63 -1.33 2.00
CA SER A 171 -10.74 -1.80 3.39
C SER A 171 -11.95 -1.15 4.06
N THR A 172 -12.58 -1.88 4.96
CA THR A 172 -13.68 -1.36 5.78
C THR A 172 -13.12 -0.76 7.06
N LEU A 173 -13.20 0.56 7.19
CA LEU A 173 -12.91 1.26 8.44
C LEU A 173 -14.11 1.13 9.37
N LYS A 174 -13.84 0.95 10.66
CA LYS A 174 -14.86 0.93 11.73
C LYS A 174 -14.71 2.17 12.60
N GLY A 175 -15.79 2.93 12.71
CA GLY A 175 -15.87 4.07 13.60
C GLY A 175 -16.15 3.66 15.05
N PRO A 176 -15.97 4.59 16.01
CA PRO A 176 -16.15 4.32 17.44
C PRO A 176 -17.57 3.90 17.82
N ALA A 177 -18.58 4.33 17.06
CA ALA A 177 -20.00 4.03 17.30
C ALA A 177 -20.50 2.82 16.50
N GLY A 178 -19.61 2.11 15.81
CA GLY A 178 -19.94 0.92 15.01
C GLY A 178 -20.35 1.21 13.58
N GLU A 179 -20.37 2.48 13.16
CA GLU A 179 -20.48 2.86 11.76
C GLU A 179 -19.29 2.32 10.94
N THR A 180 -19.52 2.05 9.67
CA THR A 180 -18.49 1.56 8.75
C THR A 180 -18.32 2.52 7.59
N ALA A 181 -17.09 2.75 7.16
CA ALA A 181 -16.75 3.48 5.95
C ALA A 181 -15.86 2.63 5.04
N THR A 182 -15.99 2.79 3.72
CA THR A 182 -15.11 2.14 2.75
C THR A 182 -13.96 3.07 2.43
N ALA A 183 -12.76 2.70 2.86
CA ALA A 183 -11.53 3.32 2.40
C ALA A 183 -11.02 2.61 1.15
N THR A 184 -10.67 3.40 0.15
CA THR A 184 -10.14 2.94 -1.13
C THR A 184 -8.82 3.66 -1.39
N ILE A 185 -7.79 2.91 -1.75
CA ILE A 185 -6.52 3.45 -2.25
C ILE A 185 -6.41 3.04 -3.71
N GLU A 186 -6.29 4.00 -4.61
CA GLU A 186 -6.05 3.76 -6.04
C GLU A 186 -4.64 4.16 -6.41
N PHE A 187 -4.00 3.35 -7.24
CA PHE A 187 -2.64 3.54 -7.71
C PHE A 187 -2.65 3.79 -9.23
N GLY A 188 -1.86 4.76 -9.66
CA GLY A 188 -1.76 5.13 -11.07
C GLY A 188 -0.41 5.73 -11.43
N ASP A 189 -0.25 6.04 -12.72
CA ASP A 189 0.99 6.58 -13.29
C ASP A 189 2.20 5.72 -12.88
N PHE A 190 2.11 4.41 -13.12
CA PHE A 190 3.20 3.50 -12.80
C PHE A 190 4.40 3.80 -13.69
N ARG A 191 5.57 3.95 -13.07
CA ARG A 191 6.82 4.20 -13.77
C ARG A 191 7.89 3.24 -13.28
N GLU A 192 8.76 2.86 -14.20
CA GLU A 192 9.93 2.07 -13.87
C GLU A 192 11.00 2.96 -13.22
N VAL A 193 11.50 2.53 -12.06
CA VAL A 193 12.62 3.14 -11.35
C VAL A 193 13.58 2.02 -10.98
N ASN A 194 14.77 1.99 -11.59
CA ASN A 194 15.77 0.94 -11.40
C ASN A 194 15.21 -0.50 -11.60
N GLY A 195 14.30 -0.66 -12.57
CA GLY A 195 13.69 -1.95 -12.88
C GLY A 195 12.63 -2.43 -11.88
N LEU A 196 12.12 -1.54 -11.01
CA LEU A 196 10.96 -1.73 -10.15
C LEU A 196 9.84 -0.80 -10.61
N MET A 197 8.60 -1.28 -10.68
CA MET A 197 7.45 -0.42 -10.99
C MET A 197 6.92 0.22 -9.71
N ALA A 198 6.87 1.54 -9.69
CA ALA A 198 6.33 2.33 -8.59
C ALA A 198 5.17 3.22 -9.06
N PRO A 199 4.09 3.36 -8.26
CA PRO A 199 3.02 4.30 -8.60
C PRO A 199 3.47 5.73 -8.37
N PHE A 200 3.22 6.62 -9.33
CA PHE A 200 3.48 8.06 -9.17
C PHE A 200 2.22 8.86 -8.82
N THR A 201 1.06 8.22 -8.84
CA THR A 201 -0.19 8.79 -8.32
C THR A 201 -0.81 7.80 -7.32
N ILE A 202 -1.19 8.31 -6.15
CA ILE A 202 -1.91 7.54 -5.13
C ILE A 202 -3.13 8.36 -4.70
N LYS A 203 -4.34 7.85 -4.89
CA LYS A 203 -5.56 8.52 -4.46
C LYS A 203 -6.14 7.81 -3.25
N ASN A 204 -6.44 8.56 -2.20
CA ASN A 204 -7.16 8.08 -1.03
C ASN A 204 -8.61 8.54 -1.12
N ILE A 205 -9.52 7.59 -1.15
CA ILE A 205 -10.95 7.79 -1.33
C ILE A 205 -11.67 7.21 -0.12
N LEU A 206 -12.63 7.94 0.42
CA LEU A 206 -13.48 7.50 1.52
C LEU A 206 -14.94 7.60 1.09
N ASP A 207 -15.66 6.47 1.12
CA ASP A 207 -17.05 6.35 0.66
C ASP A 207 -17.28 6.99 -0.73
N GLY A 208 -16.35 6.70 -1.66
CA GLY A 208 -16.41 7.21 -3.04
C GLY A 208 -15.97 8.67 -3.22
N ARG A 209 -15.67 9.39 -2.13
CA ARG A 209 -15.16 10.76 -2.19
C ARG A 209 -13.63 10.78 -2.12
N LEU A 210 -12.99 11.43 -3.08
CA LEU A 210 -11.56 11.72 -3.02
C LEU A 210 -11.24 12.61 -1.81
N ILE A 211 -10.42 12.09 -0.90
CA ILE A 211 -9.99 12.77 0.33
C ILE A 211 -8.61 13.39 0.14
N SER A 212 -7.70 12.67 -0.51
CA SER A 212 -6.39 13.19 -0.88
C SER A 212 -5.80 12.51 -2.11
N GLN A 213 -4.90 13.20 -2.80
CA GLN A 213 -4.09 12.64 -3.86
C GLN A 213 -2.62 12.93 -3.61
N VAL A 214 -1.79 11.88 -3.58
CA VAL A 214 -0.33 11.99 -3.62
C VAL A 214 0.13 12.02 -5.06
N THR A 215 0.91 13.02 -5.43
CA THR A 215 1.64 13.09 -6.70
C THR A 215 3.13 12.95 -6.40
N VAL A 216 3.72 11.82 -6.77
CA VAL A 216 5.14 11.53 -6.54
C VAL A 216 5.97 12.25 -7.60
N SER A 217 7.02 12.95 -7.15
CA SER A 217 8.01 13.56 -8.04
C SER A 217 9.24 12.68 -8.23
N LYS A 218 9.64 11.94 -7.19
CA LYS A 218 10.83 11.07 -7.23
C LYS A 218 10.67 9.88 -6.30
N VAL A 219 11.15 8.73 -6.78
CA VAL A 219 11.39 7.53 -5.98
C VAL A 219 12.86 7.20 -6.07
N GLU A 220 13.49 6.91 -4.94
CA GLU A 220 14.90 6.54 -4.85
C GLU A 220 15.01 5.29 -3.99
N PHE A 221 15.64 4.24 -4.50
CA PHE A 221 15.87 2.99 -3.79
C PHE A 221 17.32 2.90 -3.30
N ASN A 222 17.54 2.19 -2.19
CA ASN A 222 18.84 1.97 -1.56
C ASN A 222 19.60 3.28 -1.25
N VAL A 223 18.86 4.32 -0.86
CA VAL A 223 19.44 5.58 -0.38
C VAL A 223 20.17 5.37 0.95
N PRO A 224 21.38 5.92 1.14
CA PRO A 224 22.03 5.91 2.45
C PRO A 224 21.18 6.67 3.47
N VAL A 225 20.69 5.97 4.50
CA VAL A 225 19.86 6.54 5.56
C VAL A 225 20.30 5.96 6.90
N ASP A 226 20.64 6.86 7.82
CA ASP A 226 20.99 6.51 9.20
C ASP A 226 19.74 6.24 10.04
N ASP A 227 19.80 5.29 10.98
CA ASP A 227 18.67 4.92 11.83
C ASP A 227 18.21 6.07 12.73
N THR A 228 19.13 6.99 13.07
CA THR A 228 18.83 8.22 13.83
C THR A 228 17.80 9.12 13.14
N LEU A 229 17.61 9.00 11.82
CA LEU A 229 16.54 9.71 11.12
C LEU A 229 15.16 9.32 11.64
N PHE A 230 14.96 8.07 12.07
CA PHE A 230 13.66 7.55 12.49
C PHE A 230 13.42 7.71 14.00
N GLN A 231 14.48 7.97 14.76
CA GLN A 231 14.41 8.10 16.21
C GLN A 231 13.66 9.37 16.60
N MET A 232 12.90 9.27 17.69
CA MET A 232 12.29 10.45 18.30
C MET A 232 13.40 11.37 18.80
N PRO A 233 13.42 12.67 18.42
CA PRO A 233 14.45 13.60 18.87
C PRO A 233 14.48 13.67 20.41
N SER A 234 15.68 13.58 20.98
CA SER A 234 15.88 13.92 22.39
C SER A 234 15.56 15.40 22.63
N LYS A 235 15.03 15.72 23.81
CA LYS A 235 14.77 17.09 24.25
C LYS A 235 16.03 17.95 24.26
#